data_AF-A0AAN1UA87-F1
#
_entry.id   AF-A0AAN1UA87-F1
#
_cell.length_a   1.000
_cell.length_b   1.000
_cell.length_c   1.000
_cell.angle_alpha   90.00
_cell.angle_beta   90.00
_cell.angle_gamma   90.00
#
_symmetry.space_group_name_H-M   'P 1'
#
loop_
_entity.id
_entity.type
_entity.pdbx_description
1 polymer ?
#
loop_
_entity_poly.entity_id
_entity_poly.type
_entity_poly.pdbx_seq_one_letter_code
_entity_poly.pdbx_strand_id
1 'polypeptide(L)'
;MRIRKRWRHAENCIPVSAFQTHTRALRANLSRLEIDIQHIVCEGNKAATVHVARITHPSGEESLIKVVAFYQFREGRICLVDELTHLLKGNEKDQNLGALQ
;
A
#
# COMPACT_ATOMS: atom_id res chain seq x y z
N MET A 1 14.00 8.33 1.29
CA MET A 1 13.66 7.65 2.55
C MET A 1 12.90 6.34 2.27
N ARG A 2 12.92 5.37 3.19
CA ARG A 2 12.17 4.10 3.09
C ARG A 2 11.27 3.97 4.31
N ILE A 3 9.98 3.69 4.11
CA ILE A 3 9.03 3.51 5.22
C ILE A 3 8.52 2.08 5.20
N ARG A 4 8.56 1.41 6.35
CA ARG A 4 8.00 0.07 6.51
C ARG A 4 6.69 0.17 7.26
N LYS A 5 5.63 -0.43 6.72
CA LYS A 5 4.34 -0.57 7.39
C LYS A 5 4.00 -2.03 7.51
N ARG A 6 3.57 -2.44 8.70
CA ARG A 6 3.19 -3.82 8.97
C ARG A 6 1.81 -3.85 9.57
N TRP A 7 0.86 -4.37 8.81
CA TRP A 7 -0.48 -4.65 9.28
C TRP A 7 -0.53 -6.09 9.76
N ARG A 8 -0.82 -6.25 11.05
CA ARG A 8 -1.08 -7.53 11.68
C ARG A 8 -2.23 -7.34 12.65
N HIS A 9 -3.29 -8.14 12.51
CA HIS A 9 -4.25 -8.31 13.59
C HIS A 9 -3.82 -9.53 14.42
N ALA A 10 -3.71 -9.34 15.75
CA ALA A 10 -3.10 -10.31 16.65
C ALA A 10 -3.82 -11.67 16.67
N GLU A 11 -5.14 -11.68 16.44
CA GLU A 11 -5.98 -12.88 16.60
C GLU A 11 -6.80 -13.22 15.35
N ASN A 12 -6.90 -12.30 14.38
CA ASN A 12 -7.74 -12.44 13.20
C ASN A 12 -7.09 -11.88 11.93
N CYS A 13 -7.67 -12.20 10.78
CA CYS A 13 -7.28 -11.58 9.51
C CYS A 13 -7.73 -10.11 9.47
N ILE A 14 -7.10 -9.31 8.61
CA ILE A 14 -7.37 -7.87 8.51
C ILE A 14 -8.84 -7.70 8.09
N PRO A 15 -9.67 -6.98 8.87
CA PRO A 15 -11.08 -6.84 8.56
C PRO A 15 -11.28 -5.97 7.32
N VAL A 16 -12.33 -6.24 6.55
CA VAL A 16 -12.69 -5.45 5.35
C VAL A 16 -12.84 -3.96 5.70
N SER A 17 -13.33 -3.63 6.89
CA SER A 17 -13.45 -2.25 7.37
C SER A 17 -12.11 -1.51 7.43
N ALA A 18 -11.01 -2.19 7.78
CA ALA A 18 -9.68 -1.58 7.79
C ALA A 18 -9.24 -1.18 6.37
N PHE A 19 -9.48 -2.05 5.37
CA PHE A 19 -9.21 -1.73 3.97
C PHE A 19 -10.08 -0.59 3.45
N GLN A 20 -11.36 -0.55 3.85
CA GLN A 20 -12.27 0.53 3.49
C GLN A 20 -11.81 1.88 4.07
N THR A 21 -11.38 1.91 5.34
CA THR A 21 -10.88 3.13 5.98
C THR A 21 -9.62 3.63 5.28
N HIS A 22 -8.65 2.74 5.02
CA HIS A 22 -7.45 3.08 4.26
C HIS A 22 -7.78 3.61 2.84
N THR A 23 -8.68 2.94 2.11
CA THR A 23 -9.09 3.38 0.77
C THR A 23 -9.81 4.73 0.79
N ARG A 24 -10.64 4.99 1.80
CA ARG A 24 -11.30 6.28 2.01
C ARG A 24 -10.27 7.38 2.28
N ALA A 25 -9.29 7.13 3.14
CA ALA A 25 -8.23 8.08 3.43
C ALA A 25 -7.44 8.45 2.16
N LEU A 26 -7.09 7.47 1.32
CA LEU A 26 -6.45 7.73 0.03
C LEU A 26 -7.34 8.56 -0.90
N ARG A 27 -8.61 8.19 -1.07
CA ARG A 27 -9.55 8.91 -1.95
C ARG A 27 -9.86 10.32 -1.47
N ALA A 28 -9.80 10.58 -0.17
CA ALA A 28 -10.04 11.91 0.39
C ALA A 28 -8.86 12.87 0.17
N ASN A 29 -7.65 12.34 -0.02
CA ASN A 29 -6.43 13.15 -0.12
C ASN A 29 -5.86 13.23 -1.53
N LEU A 30 -6.29 12.37 -2.46
CA LEU A 30 -5.71 12.23 -3.79
C LEU A 30 -6.77 12.49 -4.86
N SER A 31 -6.39 13.17 -5.95
CA SER A 31 -7.26 13.32 -7.12
C SER A 31 -7.22 12.09 -8.03
N ARG A 32 -6.05 11.43 -8.10
CA ARG A 32 -5.86 10.20 -8.87
C ARG A 32 -4.82 9.29 -8.20
N LEU A 33 -5.05 7.99 -8.28
CA LEU A 33 -4.11 6.95 -7.90
C LEU A 33 -4.12 5.85 -8.95
N GLU A 34 -2.95 5.56 -9.51
CA GLU A 34 -2.72 4.45 -10.44
C GLU A 34 -1.70 3.49 -9.86
N ILE A 35 -1.91 2.19 -10.03
CA ILE A 35 -1.00 1.15 -9.57
C ILE A 35 -0.51 0.37 -10.78
N ASP A 36 0.80 0.40 -10.99
CA ASP A 36 1.50 -0.42 -11.97
C ASP A 36 2.19 -1.60 -11.27
N ILE A 37 1.69 -2.82 -11.47
CA ILE A 37 2.24 -4.02 -10.84
C ILE A 37 3.35 -4.59 -11.71
N GLN A 38 4.59 -4.48 -11.22
CA GLN A 38 5.79 -4.90 -11.95
C GLN A 38 6.09 -6.38 -11.75
N HIS A 39 5.89 -6.88 -10.53
CA HIS A 39 6.13 -8.29 -10.20
C HIS A 39 5.07 -8.81 -9.23
N ILE A 40 4.70 -10.07 -9.41
CA ILE A 40 3.89 -10.85 -8.48
C ILE A 40 4.56 -12.21 -8.32
N VAL A 41 4.74 -12.64 -7.07
CA VAL A 41 5.22 -13.99 -6.73
C VAL A 41 4.25 -14.59 -5.73
N CYS A 42 3.84 -15.84 -5.95
CA CYS A 42 2.90 -16.56 -5.08
C CYS A 42 3.52 -17.90 -4.66
N GLU A 43 3.38 -18.23 -3.37
CA GLU A 43 3.82 -19.52 -2.82
C GLU A 43 2.89 -19.95 -1.68
N GLY A 44 2.11 -21.02 -1.90
CA GLY A 44 1.15 -21.52 -0.93
C GLY A 44 0.17 -20.43 -0.47
N ASN A 45 0.19 -20.11 0.83
CA ASN A 45 -0.65 -19.07 1.43
C ASN A 45 0.04 -17.70 1.53
N LYS A 46 1.03 -17.42 0.69
CA LYS A 46 1.81 -16.18 0.69
C LYS A 46 1.86 -15.58 -0.71
N ALA A 47 1.99 -14.26 -0.77
CA ALA A 47 2.30 -13.56 -2.00
C ALA A 47 3.26 -12.40 -1.72
N ALA A 48 4.01 -11.99 -2.73
CA ALA A 48 4.78 -10.77 -2.74
C ALA A 48 4.50 -9.99 -4.02
N THR A 49 4.42 -8.67 -3.92
CA THR A 49 4.30 -7.78 -5.08
C THR A 49 5.37 -6.72 -5.06
N VAL A 50 5.78 -6.30 -6.25
CA VAL A 50 6.51 -5.06 -6.46
C VAL A 50 5.65 -4.22 -7.40
N HIS A 51 5.27 -3.03 -6.96
CA HIS A 51 4.44 -2.13 -7.76
C HIS A 51 4.86 -0.68 -7.60
N VAL A 52 4.51 0.15 -8.59
CA VAL A 52 4.70 1.59 -8.56
C VAL A 52 3.32 2.24 -8.48
N ALA A 53 3.11 3.03 -7.42
CA ALA A 53 1.95 3.89 -7.26
C ALA A 53 2.26 5.26 -7.87
N ARG A 54 1.48 5.68 -8.87
CA ARG A 54 1.48 7.03 -9.41
C ARG A 54 0.31 7.79 -8.81
N ILE A 55 0.63 8.90 -8.16
CA ILE A 55 -0.30 9.71 -7.40
C ILE A 55 -0.40 11.08 -8.05
N THR A 56 -1.61 11.57 -8.23
CA THR A 56 -1.88 12.98 -8.53
C THR A 56 -2.60 13.58 -7.33
N HIS A 57 -2.06 14.70 -6.85
CA HIS A 57 -2.63 15.48 -5.76
C HIS A 57 -3.76 16.39 -6.25
N PRO A 58 -4.62 16.91 -5.35
CA PRO A 58 -5.60 17.93 -5.72
C PRO A 58 -4.98 19.20 -6.32
N SER A 59 -3.74 19.52 -5.95
CA SER A 59 -2.96 20.63 -6.55
C SER A 59 -2.50 20.36 -7.99
N GLY A 60 -2.61 19.12 -8.48
CA GLY A 60 -2.05 18.68 -9.75
C GLY A 60 -0.59 18.19 -9.67
N GLU A 61 0.07 18.33 -8.51
CA GLU A 61 1.40 17.76 -8.30
C GLU A 61 1.38 16.23 -8.38
N GLU A 62 2.47 15.65 -8.89
CA GLU A 62 2.60 14.20 -9.07
C GLU A 62 3.69 13.59 -8.19
N SER A 63 3.40 12.38 -7.68
CA SER A 63 4.36 11.56 -6.94
C SER A 63 4.39 10.13 -7.46
N LEU A 64 5.57 9.51 -7.35
CA LEU A 64 5.81 8.11 -7.67
C LEU A 64 6.38 7.40 -6.45
N ILE A 65 5.71 6.33 -6.03
CA ILE A 65 6.13 5.52 -4.88
C ILE A 65 6.30 4.08 -5.33
N LYS A 66 7.48 3.52 -5.13
CA LYS A 66 7.69 2.08 -5.25
C LYS A 66 7.25 1.40 -3.96
N VAL A 67 6.48 0.33 -4.08
CA VAL A 67 6.00 -0.47 -2.96
C VAL A 67 6.45 -1.91 -3.17
N VAL A 68 7.08 -2.49 -2.15
CA VAL A 68 7.36 -3.92 -2.06
C VAL A 68 6.52 -4.45 -0.92
N ALA A 69 5.52 -5.28 -1.22
CA ALA A 69 4.56 -5.76 -0.23
C ALA A 69 4.55 -7.28 -0.15
N PHE A 70 4.56 -7.79 1.08
CA PHE A 70 4.42 -9.21 1.39
C PHE A 70 3.08 -9.45 2.08
N TYR A 71 2.41 -10.53 1.68
CA TYR A 71 1.07 -10.91 2.12
C TYR A 71 1.08 -12.32 2.69
N GLN A 72 0.34 -12.53 3.77
CA GLN A 72 -0.04 -13.88 4.23
C GLN A 72 -1.55 -14.02 4.26
N PHE A 73 -2.02 -15.18 3.80
CA PHE A 73 -3.44 -15.49 3.68
C PHE A 73 -3.84 -16.64 4.62
N ARG A 74 -5.10 -16.60 5.08
CA ARG A 74 -5.79 -17.73 5.74
C ARG A 74 -7.22 -17.74 5.23
N GLU A 75 -7.65 -18.88 4.67
CA GLU A 75 -9.02 -19.05 4.14
C GLU A 75 -9.44 -17.94 3.15
N GLY A 76 -8.55 -17.60 2.21
CA GLY A 76 -8.78 -16.56 1.21
C GLY A 76 -8.75 -15.11 1.74
N ARG A 77 -8.46 -14.89 3.03
CA ARG A 77 -8.39 -13.56 3.66
C ARG A 77 -6.95 -13.14 3.91
N ILE A 78 -6.64 -11.85 3.77
CA ILE A 78 -5.33 -11.28 4.11
C ILE A 78 -5.21 -11.15 5.62
N CYS A 79 -4.20 -11.75 6.22
CA CYS A 79 -3.96 -11.73 7.67
C CYS A 79 -2.64 -11.04 8.05
N LEU A 80 -1.76 -10.82 7.07
CA LEU A 80 -0.56 -10.00 7.19
C LEU A 80 -0.39 -9.17 5.91
N VAL A 81 -0.07 -7.89 6.08
CA VAL A 81 0.59 -7.09 5.06
C VAL A 81 1.86 -6.53 5.67
N ASP A 82 3.01 -6.75 5.03
CA ASP A 82 4.29 -6.14 5.40
C ASP A 82 4.83 -5.44 4.15
N GLU A 83 4.76 -4.12 4.14
CA GLU A 83 5.10 -3.30 3.00
C GLU A 83 6.30 -2.40 3.30
N LEU A 84 7.12 -2.20 2.28
CA LEU A 84 8.21 -1.26 2.25
C LEU A 84 7.96 -0.29 1.10
N THR A 85 7.85 0.99 1.40
CA THR A 85 7.67 2.05 0.41
C THR A 85 8.97 2.83 0.19
N HIS A 86 9.15 3.31 -1.03
CA HIS A 86 10.26 4.16 -1.41
C HIS A 86 9.77 5.24 -2.39
N LEU A 87 9.87 6.50 -1.99
CA LEU A 87 9.55 7.65 -2.84
C LEU A 87 10.59 7.74 -3.98
N LEU A 88 10.13 7.61 -5.22
CA LEU A 88 10.95 7.72 -6.43
C LEU A 88 10.95 9.16 -6.97
N LYS A 89 9.81 9.85 -6.87
CA LYS A 89 9.59 11.24 -7.30
C LYS A 89 8.47 11.83 -6.44
N GLY A 90 8.57 13.10 -6.04
CA GLY A 90 7.56 13.78 -5.23
C GLY A 90 8.18 14.57 -4.08
N ASN A 91 7.32 15.13 -3.23
CA ASN A 91 7.74 15.94 -2.09
C ASN A 91 7.95 15.08 -0.84
N GLU A 92 8.69 15.57 0.16
CA GLU A 92 8.92 14.80 1.38
C GLU A 92 7.63 14.47 2.16
N LYS A 93 6.58 15.27 1.98
CA LYS A 93 5.26 15.01 2.55
C LYS A 93 4.63 13.71 2.02
N ASP A 94 5.00 13.27 0.83
CA ASP A 94 4.47 12.08 0.16
C ASP A 94 5.03 10.77 0.70
N GLN A 95 6.09 10.85 1.52
CA GLN A 95 6.73 9.69 2.11
C GLN A 95 5.74 8.86 2.94
N ASN A 96 4.78 9.50 3.61
CA ASN A 96 3.81 8.88 4.51
C ASN A 96 2.51 8.42 3.83
N LEU A 97 2.39 8.50 2.49
CA LEU A 97 1.15 8.10 1.81
C LEU A 97 0.80 6.63 2.05
N GLY A 98 1.80 5.73 2.10
CA GLY A 98 1.59 4.34 2.48
C GLY A 98 1.07 4.16 3.92
N ALA A 99 1.33 5.11 4.81
CA ALA A 99 0.94 5.06 6.22
C ALA A 99 -0.47 5.57 6.53
N LEU A 100 -1.16 6.24 5.60
CA LEU A 100 -2.49 6.83 5.83
C LEU A 100 -3.52 5.79 6.32
N GLN A 101 -4.37 6.20 7.27
CA GLN A 101 -5.46 5.43 7.84
C GLN A 101 -6.73 6.27 7.93
#